data_AF-A0A2E0QZV6-F1
#
_entry.id   AF-A0A2E0QZV6-F1
#
_cell.length_a   1.000
_cell.length_b   1.000
_cell.length_c   1.000
_cell.angle_alpha   90.00
_cell.angle_beta   90.00
_cell.angle_gamma   90.00
#
_symmetry.space_group_name_H-M   'P 1'
#
loop_
_entity.id
_entity.type
_entity.pdbx_description
1 polymer ?
#
loop_
_entity_poly.entity_id
_entity_poly.type
_entity_poly.pdbx_seq_one_letter_code
_entity_poly.pdbx_strand_id
1 'polypeptide(L)'
;MVKPRIEAETISTRRSGSQPRRVTGLSLFHLARGRTTWSVDGRSFELLEGQALLVLPGCVFSGVESSEAVPIRVDRIRLASGELTSSGLANQLSLNRPEAKKLVETLKANGPCSVKLTLPLRSLFSETVRCVEAGTELEAIHANACFLNLLTGICLLLQGQGVSEANRSTDAEKRVVQFLRELEARCDEPWMLEQMADQTGLKRSRFGILCRSLTGESPGTYLNRLRIRKSRRLLQETERTVTDIAFDCGFSSSQYFAKIFRQFQGHEPTHYRRMSREQREGKGIHYLKGDTARTVAFADREVGSGDFSIECVLMLDRLGGTAASLEFGGDRFGFDGREGRLFLEGETFGDIQHFQRSGSVIREGNPFRLRLERKSGALSGGIDGRKVFEIQDDPERLVGKIGLRPLRNGIRVESFRINDEPAVLK
;
A
#
# COMPACT_ATOMS: atom_id res chain seq x y z
N MET A 1 -26.51 9.79 -21.44
CA MET A 1 -26.60 8.51 -20.69
C MET A 1 -26.54 8.83 -19.20
N VAL A 2 -27.60 8.49 -18.46
CA VAL A 2 -27.57 8.56 -16.99
C VAL A 2 -26.56 7.52 -16.51
N LYS A 3 -25.51 7.92 -15.78
CA LYS A 3 -24.57 6.96 -15.21
C LYS A 3 -25.32 6.02 -14.26
N PRO A 4 -25.09 4.70 -14.31
CA PRO A 4 -25.74 3.76 -13.42
C PRO A 4 -25.38 4.09 -11.96
N ARG A 5 -26.38 4.08 -11.08
CA ARG A 5 -26.22 4.43 -9.65
C ARG A 5 -25.49 3.32 -8.88
N ILE A 6 -25.56 2.10 -9.41
CA ILE A 6 -24.97 0.87 -8.88
C ILE A 6 -24.01 0.31 -9.92
N GLU A 7 -22.86 -0.15 -9.46
CA GLU A 7 -21.87 -0.85 -10.26
C GLU A 7 -21.71 -2.26 -9.72
N ALA A 8 -21.45 -3.22 -10.61
CA ALA A 8 -21.21 -4.60 -10.26
C ALA A 8 -19.98 -5.14 -10.99
N GLU A 9 -19.26 -6.05 -10.35
CA GLU A 9 -18.16 -6.80 -10.96
C GLU A 9 -18.11 -8.22 -10.41
N THR A 10 -17.76 -9.18 -11.28
CA THR A 10 -17.43 -10.56 -10.88
C THR A 10 -15.92 -10.76 -10.98
N ILE A 11 -15.27 -11.16 -9.89
CA ILE A 11 -13.84 -11.44 -9.81
C ILE A 11 -13.64 -12.94 -9.57
N SER A 12 -12.87 -13.59 -10.43
CA SER A 12 -12.34 -14.94 -10.21
C SER A 12 -10.83 -14.86 -10.09
N THR A 13 -10.28 -15.25 -8.95
CA THR A 13 -8.83 -15.14 -8.73
C THR A 13 -8.27 -16.22 -7.81
N ARG A 14 -7.00 -16.57 -8.03
CA ARG A 14 -6.17 -17.37 -7.10
C ARG A 14 -5.37 -16.48 -6.14
N ARG A 15 -5.22 -15.19 -6.45
CA ARG A 15 -4.50 -14.19 -5.65
C ARG A 15 -5.37 -12.96 -5.47
N SER A 16 -5.74 -12.64 -4.23
CA SER A 16 -6.35 -11.36 -3.89
C SER A 16 -5.40 -10.56 -3.01
N GLY A 17 -4.19 -10.32 -3.51
CA GLY A 17 -3.33 -9.26 -3.01
C GLY A 17 -3.78 -7.97 -3.69
N SER A 18 -4.68 -7.22 -3.07
CA SER A 18 -4.91 -5.83 -3.47
C SER A 18 -4.10 -4.93 -2.55
N GLN A 19 -3.37 -3.97 -3.13
CA GLN A 19 -2.83 -2.89 -2.30
C GLN A 19 -3.98 -2.27 -1.50
N PRO A 20 -3.74 -1.89 -0.22
CA PRO A 20 -4.75 -1.23 0.59
C PRO A 20 -5.36 -0.07 -0.18
N ARG A 21 -6.66 -0.14 -0.45
CA ARG A 21 -7.38 0.87 -1.22
C ARG A 21 -8.51 1.45 -0.39
N ARG A 22 -8.65 2.77 -0.44
CA ARG A 22 -9.79 3.43 0.19
C ARG A 22 -11.03 3.19 -0.66
N VAL A 23 -12.07 2.65 -0.04
CA VAL A 23 -13.35 2.40 -0.69
C VAL A 23 -14.13 3.72 -0.78
N THR A 24 -14.58 4.08 -1.98
CA THR A 24 -15.21 5.39 -2.26
C THR A 24 -16.74 5.37 -2.13
N GLY A 25 -17.36 4.20 -2.10
CA GLY A 25 -18.81 4.02 -2.00
C GLY A 25 -19.19 2.79 -1.17
N LEU A 26 -20.46 2.67 -0.81
CA LEU A 26 -20.96 1.52 -0.06
C LEU A 26 -20.74 0.26 -0.91
N SER A 27 -19.99 -0.71 -0.40
CA SER A 27 -19.62 -1.91 -1.15
C SER A 27 -20.08 -3.16 -0.42
N LEU A 28 -20.65 -4.11 -1.18
CA LEU A 28 -20.95 -5.46 -0.73
C LEU A 28 -20.08 -6.43 -1.54
N PHE A 29 -19.32 -7.29 -0.86
CA PHE A 29 -18.52 -8.33 -1.48
C PHE A 29 -19.08 -9.70 -1.08
N HIS A 30 -19.72 -10.41 -2.00
CA HIS A 30 -20.24 -11.76 -1.76
C HIS A 30 -19.23 -12.81 -2.22
N LEU A 31 -18.88 -13.72 -1.30
CA LEU A 31 -18.02 -14.86 -1.63
C LEU A 31 -18.88 -16.00 -2.19
N ALA A 32 -18.97 -16.07 -3.51
CA ALA A 32 -19.77 -17.08 -4.21
C ALA A 32 -19.14 -18.47 -4.15
N ARG A 33 -17.81 -18.57 -4.02
CA ARG A 33 -17.08 -19.85 -3.90
C ARG A 33 -15.76 -19.69 -3.13
N GLY A 34 -15.49 -20.65 -2.24
CA GLY A 34 -14.21 -20.80 -1.53
C GLY A 34 -14.16 -20.14 -0.15
N ARG A 35 -12.96 -19.92 0.37
CA ARG A 35 -12.68 -19.22 1.65
C ARG A 35 -11.62 -18.15 1.48
N THR A 36 -11.77 -17.02 2.17
CA THR A 36 -10.78 -15.94 2.17
C THR A 36 -10.81 -15.16 3.48
N THR A 37 -9.75 -14.43 3.78
CA THR A 37 -9.71 -13.44 4.85
C THR A 37 -9.45 -12.08 4.22
N TRP A 38 -10.20 -11.05 4.61
CA TRP A 38 -9.96 -9.67 4.14
C TRP A 38 -9.73 -8.74 5.31
N SER A 39 -8.90 -7.72 5.12
CA SER A 39 -8.68 -6.68 6.12
C SER A 39 -9.45 -5.41 5.73
N VAL A 40 -10.19 -4.85 6.69
CA VAL A 40 -10.85 -3.54 6.55
C VAL A 40 -10.48 -2.68 7.73
N ASP A 41 -9.85 -1.52 7.47
CA ASP A 41 -9.29 -0.64 8.49
C ASP A 41 -8.41 -1.40 9.51
N GLY A 42 -7.62 -2.35 9.02
CA GLY A 42 -6.74 -3.20 9.83
C GLY A 42 -7.42 -4.42 10.47
N ARG A 43 -8.76 -4.49 10.49
CA ARG A 43 -9.50 -5.63 11.07
C ARG A 43 -9.63 -6.77 10.08
N SER A 44 -9.27 -7.98 10.50
CA SER A 44 -9.43 -9.18 9.67
C SER A 44 -10.85 -9.75 9.75
N PHE A 45 -11.45 -9.99 8.60
CA PHE A 45 -12.75 -10.62 8.39
C PHE A 45 -12.55 -11.91 7.63
N GLU A 46 -12.77 -13.04 8.30
CA GLU A 46 -12.82 -14.33 7.65
C GLU A 46 -14.19 -14.54 6.99
N LEU A 47 -14.17 -14.93 5.71
CA LEU A 47 -15.35 -15.20 4.91
C LEU A 47 -15.34 -16.63 4.38
N LEU A 48 -16.48 -17.28 4.57
CA LEU A 48 -16.86 -18.56 3.99
C LEU A 48 -17.85 -18.37 2.83
N GLU A 49 -17.94 -19.38 1.98
CA GLU A 49 -18.88 -19.40 0.86
C GLU A 49 -20.31 -19.03 1.29
N GLY A 50 -20.92 -18.11 0.55
CA GLY A 50 -22.26 -17.58 0.80
C GLY A 50 -22.34 -16.46 1.83
N GLN A 51 -21.21 -16.06 2.43
CA GLN A 51 -21.15 -14.84 3.21
C GLN A 51 -20.86 -13.62 2.33
N ALA A 52 -21.27 -12.45 2.81
CA ALA A 52 -20.92 -11.18 2.23
C ALA A 52 -20.22 -10.27 3.25
N LEU A 53 -19.25 -9.49 2.78
CA LEU A 53 -18.63 -8.41 3.55
C LEU A 53 -19.23 -7.07 3.14
N LEU A 54 -19.85 -6.38 4.10
CA LEU A 54 -20.25 -5.00 3.97
C LEU A 54 -19.06 -4.09 4.28
N VAL A 55 -18.72 -3.18 3.37
CA VAL A 55 -17.65 -2.19 3.55
C VAL A 55 -18.20 -0.79 3.31
N LEU A 56 -18.01 0.09 4.30
CA LEU A 56 -18.52 1.46 4.24
C LEU A 56 -17.59 2.38 3.44
N PRO A 57 -18.11 3.48 2.85
CA PRO A 57 -17.26 4.50 2.24
C PRO A 57 -16.24 5.05 3.24
N GLY A 58 -14.99 5.22 2.80
CA GLY A 58 -13.88 5.75 3.60
C GLY A 58 -12.98 4.68 4.22
N CYS A 59 -13.47 3.45 4.37
CA CYS A 59 -12.68 2.33 4.87
C CYS A 59 -11.52 1.98 3.93
N VAL A 60 -10.39 1.58 4.51
CA VAL A 60 -9.24 1.01 3.78
C VAL A 60 -9.43 -0.50 3.70
N PHE A 61 -9.68 -0.99 2.50
CA PHE A 61 -9.86 -2.42 2.22
C PHE A 61 -8.57 -2.99 1.62
N SER A 62 -8.08 -4.10 2.17
CA SER A 62 -7.02 -4.92 1.59
C SER A 62 -7.41 -6.40 1.66
N GLY A 63 -7.22 -7.12 0.56
CA GLY A 63 -7.40 -8.56 0.57
C GLY A 63 -6.26 -9.26 1.31
N VAL A 64 -6.55 -10.32 2.07
CA VAL A 64 -5.53 -11.25 2.59
C VAL A 64 -5.66 -12.57 1.81
N GLU A 65 -4.53 -13.23 1.59
CA GLU A 65 -4.39 -14.40 0.72
C GLU A 65 -5.36 -15.54 1.10
N SER A 66 -5.96 -16.17 0.09
CA SER A 66 -6.56 -17.49 0.26
C SER A 66 -5.46 -18.53 -0.01
N SER A 67 -5.28 -19.47 0.91
CA SER A 67 -4.36 -20.61 0.73
C SER A 67 -5.00 -21.77 -0.04
N GLU A 68 -6.19 -21.58 -0.65
CA GLU A 68 -6.92 -22.66 -1.31
C GLU A 68 -6.37 -23.00 -2.70
N ALA A 69 -6.39 -24.30 -3.03
CA ALA A 69 -5.94 -24.81 -4.33
C ALA A 69 -6.87 -24.43 -5.51
N VAL A 70 -8.08 -23.95 -5.21
CA VAL A 70 -9.13 -23.61 -6.19
C VAL A 70 -9.34 -22.09 -6.21
N PRO A 71 -9.53 -21.45 -7.39
CA PRO A 71 -9.83 -20.02 -7.45
C PRO A 71 -11.08 -19.65 -6.65
N ILE A 72 -11.01 -18.56 -5.89
CA ILE A 72 -12.18 -17.98 -5.23
C ILE A 72 -12.99 -17.16 -6.24
N ARG A 73 -14.32 -17.15 -6.06
CA ARG A 73 -15.23 -16.31 -6.84
C ARG A 73 -15.89 -15.28 -5.93
N VAL A 74 -15.72 -14.01 -6.28
CA VAL A 74 -16.24 -12.87 -5.53
C VAL A 74 -17.07 -12.01 -6.45
N ASP A 75 -18.31 -11.76 -6.07
CA ASP A 75 -19.17 -10.80 -6.77
C ASP A 75 -19.23 -9.53 -5.91
N ARG A 76 -18.97 -8.35 -6.49
CA ARG A 76 -19.02 -7.06 -5.79
C ARG A 76 -20.15 -6.21 -6.35
N ILE A 77 -20.96 -5.63 -5.46
CA ILE A 77 -21.89 -4.55 -5.78
C ILE A 77 -21.42 -3.28 -5.06
N ARG A 78 -21.41 -2.15 -5.75
CA ARG A 78 -20.97 -0.86 -5.23
C ARG A 78 -21.95 0.24 -5.58
N LEU A 79 -22.23 1.12 -4.62
CA LEU A 79 -22.97 2.37 -4.86
C LEU A 79 -22.01 3.46 -5.37
N ALA A 80 -22.35 4.14 -6.46
CA ALA A 80 -21.40 4.89 -7.27
C ALA A 80 -20.83 6.17 -6.62
N SER A 81 -21.59 6.91 -5.79
CA SER A 81 -21.13 8.18 -5.18
C SER A 81 -21.06 8.17 -3.64
N GLY A 82 -20.09 8.95 -3.13
CA GLY A 82 -19.54 8.93 -1.78
C GLY A 82 -20.31 9.62 -0.65
N GLU A 83 -19.68 9.58 0.53
CA GLU A 83 -20.19 9.78 1.89
C GLU A 83 -21.54 9.10 2.20
N LEU A 84 -21.54 8.21 3.19
CA LEU A 84 -22.76 7.56 3.68
C LEU A 84 -23.63 8.57 4.46
N THR A 85 -24.38 9.38 3.73
CA THR A 85 -25.29 10.42 4.21
C THR A 85 -26.73 10.08 3.88
N SER A 86 -27.68 10.59 4.68
CA SER A 86 -29.11 10.37 4.44
C SER A 86 -29.56 11.00 3.11
N SER A 87 -29.01 12.16 2.74
CA SER A 87 -29.31 12.82 1.46
C SER A 87 -28.74 12.04 0.27
N GLY A 88 -27.50 11.57 0.37
CA GLY A 88 -26.87 10.76 -0.68
C GLY A 88 -27.63 9.47 -0.94
N LEU A 89 -27.94 8.72 0.13
CA LEU A 89 -28.65 7.46 0.02
C LEU A 89 -30.10 7.65 -0.46
N ALA A 90 -30.79 8.69 0.01
CA ALA A 90 -32.13 9.06 -0.47
C ALA A 90 -32.14 9.30 -1.98
N ASN A 91 -31.18 10.08 -2.49
CA ASN A 91 -31.09 10.38 -3.92
C ASN A 91 -30.75 9.14 -4.75
N GLN A 92 -29.85 8.29 -4.26
CA GLN A 92 -29.38 7.12 -5.00
C GLN A 92 -30.43 6.01 -5.05
N LEU A 93 -31.13 5.75 -3.93
CA LEU A 93 -32.08 4.65 -3.81
C LEU A 93 -33.54 5.10 -3.88
N SER A 94 -33.80 6.37 -4.21
CA SER A 94 -35.14 6.95 -4.33
C SER A 94 -35.98 6.79 -3.05
N LEU A 95 -35.35 6.99 -1.90
CA LEU A 95 -35.97 6.91 -0.57
C LEU A 95 -36.36 8.28 -0.05
N ASN A 96 -37.32 8.34 0.88
CA ASN A 96 -37.51 9.55 1.67
C ASN A 96 -36.39 9.72 2.71
N ARG A 97 -36.25 10.94 3.26
CA ARG A 97 -35.19 11.26 4.23
C ARG A 97 -35.24 10.38 5.49
N PRO A 98 -36.40 10.14 6.14
CA PRO A 98 -36.49 9.24 7.28
C PRO A 98 -36.02 7.79 6.99
N GLU A 99 -36.43 7.21 5.87
CA GLU A 99 -36.02 5.86 5.45
C GLU A 99 -34.50 5.79 5.24
N ALA A 100 -33.95 6.74 4.48
CA ALA A 100 -32.52 6.81 4.24
C ALA A 100 -31.73 7.03 5.54
N LYS A 101 -32.25 7.85 6.46
CA LYS A 101 -31.64 8.04 7.79
C LYS A 101 -31.58 6.73 8.57
N LYS A 102 -32.66 5.95 8.60
CA LYS A 102 -32.69 4.67 9.33
C LYS A 102 -31.68 3.66 8.78
N LEU A 103 -31.54 3.58 7.46
CA LEU A 103 -30.53 2.73 6.83
C LEU A 103 -29.11 3.19 7.15
N VAL A 104 -28.83 4.49 7.01
CA VAL A 104 -27.51 5.07 7.31
C VAL A 104 -27.13 4.83 8.78
N GLU A 105 -28.05 5.04 9.72
CA GLU A 105 -27.82 4.77 11.14
C GLU A 105 -27.52 3.29 11.40
N THR A 106 -28.29 2.38 10.79
CA THR A 106 -28.07 0.93 10.95
C THR A 106 -26.70 0.51 10.39
N LEU A 107 -26.34 0.99 9.20
CA LEU A 107 -25.04 0.70 8.58
C LEU A 107 -23.87 1.28 9.41
N LYS A 108 -23.96 2.53 9.84
CA LYS A 108 -22.93 3.18 10.66
C LYS A 108 -22.77 2.53 12.04
N ALA A 109 -23.88 2.10 12.66
CA ALA A 109 -23.85 1.43 13.96
C ALA A 109 -23.12 0.08 13.92
N ASN A 110 -23.15 -0.60 12.77
CA ASN A 110 -22.49 -1.90 12.58
C ASN A 110 -21.09 -1.79 11.97
N GLY A 111 -20.76 -0.70 11.26
CA GLY A 111 -19.47 -0.55 10.61
C GLY A 111 -19.26 -1.56 9.47
N PRO A 112 -18.01 -1.80 9.04
CA PRO A 112 -17.72 -2.92 8.15
C PRO A 112 -17.94 -4.25 8.90
N CYS A 113 -18.70 -5.15 8.30
CA CYS A 113 -19.12 -6.40 8.94
C CYS A 113 -19.35 -7.53 7.93
N SER A 114 -19.02 -8.76 8.32
CA SER A 114 -19.43 -9.96 7.58
C SER A 114 -20.84 -10.39 7.96
N VAL A 115 -21.61 -10.82 6.98
CA VAL A 115 -23.00 -11.26 7.14
C VAL A 115 -23.20 -12.56 6.36
N LYS A 116 -23.79 -13.57 7.01
CA LYS A 116 -24.21 -14.79 6.32
C LYS A 116 -25.52 -14.51 5.58
N LEU A 117 -25.47 -14.48 4.25
CA LEU A 117 -26.65 -14.24 3.44
C LEU A 117 -27.56 -15.47 3.45
N THR A 118 -28.86 -15.24 3.63
CA THR A 118 -29.88 -16.27 3.39
C THR A 118 -30.03 -16.52 1.90
N LEU A 119 -30.61 -17.65 1.51
CA LEU A 119 -30.82 -17.97 0.09
C LEU A 119 -31.55 -16.85 -0.68
N PRO A 120 -32.64 -16.23 -0.16
CA PRO A 120 -33.29 -15.11 -0.84
C PRO A 120 -32.37 -13.92 -1.08
N LEU A 121 -31.52 -13.56 -0.10
CA LEU A 121 -30.58 -12.46 -0.25
C LEU A 121 -29.46 -12.80 -1.24
N ARG A 122 -29.01 -14.06 -1.29
CA ARG A 122 -28.05 -14.51 -2.31
C ARG A 122 -28.66 -14.40 -3.72
N SER A 123 -29.93 -14.77 -3.88
CA SER A 123 -30.65 -14.61 -5.15
C SER A 123 -30.77 -13.14 -5.55
N LEU A 124 -31.14 -12.24 -4.63
CA LEU A 124 -31.19 -10.80 -4.90
C LEU A 124 -29.83 -10.22 -5.27
N PHE A 125 -28.75 -10.69 -4.65
CA PHE A 125 -27.39 -10.30 -4.99
C PHE A 125 -27.05 -10.68 -6.43
N SER A 126 -27.22 -11.97 -6.78
CA SER A 126 -26.95 -12.47 -8.13
C SER A 126 -27.80 -11.76 -9.18
N GLU A 127 -29.07 -11.50 -8.89
CA GLU A 127 -29.99 -10.79 -9.79
C GLU A 127 -29.56 -9.33 -10.00
N THR A 128 -29.09 -8.66 -8.94
CA THR A 128 -28.56 -7.29 -9.04
C THR A 128 -27.34 -7.26 -9.96
N VAL A 129 -26.40 -8.19 -9.81
CA VAL A 129 -25.20 -8.29 -10.66
C VAL A 129 -25.61 -8.51 -12.12
N ARG A 130 -26.49 -9.49 -12.38
CA ARG A 130 -27.01 -9.80 -13.72
C ARG A 130 -27.64 -8.58 -14.40
N CYS A 131 -28.44 -7.82 -13.65
CA CYS A 131 -29.12 -6.63 -14.17
C CYS A 131 -28.15 -5.51 -14.51
N VAL A 132 -27.15 -5.26 -13.65
CA VAL A 132 -26.13 -4.24 -13.92
C VAL A 132 -25.28 -4.62 -15.14
N GLU A 133 -24.98 -5.91 -15.33
CA GLU A 133 -24.24 -6.40 -16.49
C GLU A 133 -25.05 -6.31 -17.80
N ALA A 134 -26.37 -6.51 -17.76
CA ALA A 134 -27.25 -6.39 -18.93
C ALA A 134 -27.35 -4.95 -19.46
N GLY A 135 -27.41 -3.97 -18.54
CA GLY A 135 -27.15 -2.57 -18.85
C GLY A 135 -28.25 -1.79 -19.59
N THR A 136 -29.47 -2.30 -19.78
CA THR A 136 -30.58 -1.47 -20.29
C THR A 136 -31.22 -0.65 -19.17
N GLU A 137 -32.04 0.35 -19.54
CA GLU A 137 -32.71 1.22 -18.56
C GLU A 137 -33.64 0.44 -17.63
N LEU A 138 -34.33 -0.58 -18.13
CA LEU A 138 -35.26 -1.38 -17.32
C LEU A 138 -34.50 -2.27 -16.33
N GLU A 139 -33.38 -2.89 -16.73
CA GLU A 139 -32.55 -3.62 -15.76
C GLU A 139 -31.86 -2.69 -14.78
N ALA A 140 -31.53 -1.45 -15.13
CA ALA A 140 -31.00 -0.49 -14.17
C ALA A 140 -32.04 -0.14 -13.08
N ILE A 141 -33.31 0.00 -13.45
CA ILE A 141 -34.42 0.17 -12.49
C ILE A 141 -34.56 -1.09 -11.63
N HIS A 142 -34.54 -2.28 -12.24
CA HIS A 142 -34.66 -3.54 -11.50
C HIS A 142 -33.49 -3.77 -10.54
N ALA A 143 -32.24 -3.49 -10.97
CA ALA A 143 -31.04 -3.56 -10.15
C ALA A 143 -31.15 -2.66 -8.90
N ASN A 144 -31.69 -1.45 -9.04
CA ASN A 144 -31.91 -0.56 -7.90
C ASN A 144 -32.91 -1.15 -6.90
N ALA A 145 -34.01 -1.74 -7.38
CA ALA A 145 -35.00 -2.39 -6.53
C ALA A 145 -34.43 -3.64 -5.83
N CYS A 146 -33.72 -4.50 -6.57
CA CYS A 146 -33.06 -5.68 -6.02
C CYS A 146 -32.00 -5.31 -4.97
N PHE A 147 -31.18 -4.29 -5.24
CA PHE A 147 -30.18 -3.82 -4.30
C PHE A 147 -30.81 -3.20 -3.04
N LEU A 148 -31.88 -2.42 -3.18
CA LEU A 148 -32.59 -1.87 -2.02
C LEU A 148 -33.17 -2.99 -1.14
N ASN A 149 -33.79 -4.01 -1.75
CA ASN A 149 -34.29 -5.20 -1.04
C ASN A 149 -33.16 -6.00 -0.38
N LEU A 150 -32.02 -6.13 -1.06
CA LEU A 150 -30.82 -6.77 -0.53
C LEU A 150 -30.28 -6.00 0.69
N LEU A 151 -30.10 -4.69 0.56
CA LEU A 151 -29.53 -3.83 1.60
C LEU A 151 -30.43 -3.79 2.84
N THR A 152 -31.75 -3.64 2.64
CA THR A 152 -32.74 -3.67 3.72
C THR A 152 -32.78 -5.06 4.39
N GLY A 153 -32.75 -6.13 3.61
CA GLY A 153 -32.67 -7.51 4.13
C GLY A 153 -31.42 -7.75 4.97
N ILE A 154 -30.25 -7.26 4.52
CA ILE A 154 -29.01 -7.28 5.32
C ILE A 154 -29.18 -6.46 6.60
N CYS A 155 -29.74 -5.25 6.52
CA CYS A 155 -29.99 -4.42 7.71
C CYS A 155 -30.93 -5.11 8.72
N LEU A 156 -31.94 -5.85 8.26
CA LEU A 156 -32.82 -6.64 9.13
C LEU A 156 -32.07 -7.80 9.80
N LEU A 157 -31.20 -8.50 9.07
CA LEU A 157 -30.32 -9.53 9.66
C LEU A 157 -29.41 -8.92 10.75
N LEU A 158 -28.86 -7.74 10.50
CA LEU A 158 -28.03 -7.02 11.47
C LEU A 158 -28.82 -6.55 12.71
N GLN A 159 -30.14 -6.37 12.60
CA GLN A 159 -31.02 -6.05 13.72
C GLN A 159 -31.46 -7.30 14.50
N GLY A 160 -31.66 -8.43 13.83
CA GLY A 160 -32.14 -9.69 14.41
C GLY A 160 -31.04 -10.59 15.02
N GLN A 161 -29.79 -10.39 14.63
CA GLN A 161 -28.66 -10.98 15.35
C GLN A 161 -28.40 -10.14 16.60
N GLY A 162 -28.94 -10.61 17.75
CA GLY A 162 -28.55 -10.08 19.05
C GLY A 162 -27.03 -9.96 19.11
N VAL A 163 -26.57 -8.71 19.13
CA VAL A 163 -25.18 -8.23 19.22
C VAL A 163 -24.16 -9.36 19.40
N SER A 164 -23.71 -9.96 18.31
CA SER A 164 -22.50 -10.78 18.36
C SER A 164 -21.33 -9.82 18.61
N GLU A 165 -20.67 -9.99 19.76
CA GLU A 165 -19.59 -9.14 20.30
C GLU A 165 -18.39 -8.95 19.36
N ALA A 166 -18.35 -9.65 18.23
CA ALA A 166 -17.26 -9.60 17.26
C ALA A 166 -17.30 -8.39 16.29
N ASN A 167 -18.44 -7.70 16.11
CA ASN A 167 -18.59 -6.69 15.04
C ASN A 167 -18.99 -5.27 15.47
N ARG A 168 -19.12 -4.98 16.77
CA ARG A 168 -19.07 -3.57 17.19
C ARG A 168 -17.61 -3.18 17.25
N SER A 169 -17.25 -2.04 16.66
CA SER A 169 -16.13 -1.27 17.21
C SER A 169 -16.46 -1.02 18.67
N THR A 170 -15.91 -1.86 19.55
CA THR A 170 -16.19 -1.80 20.97
C THR A 170 -15.77 -0.40 21.45
N ASP A 171 -16.44 0.16 22.46
CA ASP A 171 -15.97 1.44 23.02
C ASP A 171 -14.49 1.35 23.45
N ALA A 172 -14.03 0.14 23.78
CA ALA A 172 -12.63 -0.19 23.96
C ALA A 172 -11.78 0.12 22.71
N GLU A 173 -12.15 -0.36 21.52
CA GLU A 173 -11.44 -0.05 20.28
C GLU A 173 -11.45 1.44 19.93
N LYS A 174 -12.58 2.14 20.12
CA LYS A 174 -12.63 3.59 19.91
C LYS A 174 -11.67 4.33 20.83
N ARG A 175 -11.62 3.94 22.11
CA ARG A 175 -10.66 4.49 23.07
C ARG A 175 -9.21 4.17 22.69
N VAL A 176 -8.93 2.97 22.18
CA VAL A 176 -7.59 2.62 21.68
C VAL A 176 -7.23 3.48 20.46
N VAL A 177 -8.11 3.62 19.46
CA VAL A 177 -7.85 4.47 18.29
C VAL A 177 -7.63 5.92 18.70
N GLN A 178 -8.44 6.44 19.62
CA GLN A 178 -8.28 7.80 20.14
C GLN A 178 -6.93 7.98 20.84
N PHE A 179 -6.58 7.04 21.74
CA PHE A 179 -5.29 7.09 22.42
C PHE A 179 -4.11 6.98 21.45
N LEU A 180 -4.16 6.12 20.43
CA LEU A 180 -3.09 6.01 19.44
C LEU A 180 -2.87 7.32 18.67
N ARG A 181 -3.93 8.11 18.43
CA ARG A 181 -3.80 9.46 17.84
C ARG A 181 -3.13 10.45 18.79
N GLU A 182 -3.48 10.41 20.06
CA GLU A 182 -2.87 11.25 21.09
C GLU A 182 -1.41 10.85 21.37
N LEU A 183 -1.11 9.56 21.25
CA LEU A 183 0.22 9.00 21.45
C LEU A 183 1.23 9.54 20.44
N GLU A 184 0.82 9.90 19.22
CA GLU A 184 1.71 10.53 18.24
C GLU A 184 2.23 11.89 18.74
N ALA A 185 1.36 12.70 19.35
CA ALA A 185 1.73 14.00 19.91
C ALA A 185 2.55 13.89 21.21
N ARG A 186 2.44 12.77 21.91
CA ARG A 186 3.05 12.51 23.23
C ARG A 186 4.07 11.38 23.20
N CYS A 187 4.63 11.07 22.03
CA CYS A 187 5.46 9.88 21.85
C CYS A 187 6.79 9.95 22.62
N ASP A 188 7.23 11.15 23.01
CA ASP A 188 8.43 11.42 23.78
C ASP A 188 8.30 11.19 25.30
N GLU A 189 7.08 11.02 25.81
CA GLU A 189 6.87 10.67 27.21
C GLU A 189 7.37 9.24 27.53
N PRO A 190 7.74 8.95 28.80
CA PRO A 190 8.28 7.65 29.22
C PRO A 190 7.18 6.59 29.37
N TRP A 191 6.50 6.26 28.28
CA TRP A 191 5.39 5.32 28.27
C TRP A 191 5.81 3.89 28.58
N MET A 192 5.18 3.33 29.62
CA MET A 192 5.10 1.90 29.87
C MET A 192 3.81 1.33 29.29
N LEU A 193 3.81 0.04 28.95
CA LEU A 193 2.63 -0.65 28.42
C LEU A 193 1.41 -0.55 29.34
N GLU A 194 1.64 -0.52 30.65
CA GLU A 194 0.59 -0.30 31.65
C GLU A 194 -0.07 1.07 31.47
N GLN A 195 0.74 2.12 31.46
CA GLN A 195 0.27 3.50 31.34
C GLN A 195 -0.51 3.70 30.03
N MET A 196 -0.05 3.10 28.92
CA MET A 196 -0.78 3.12 27.65
C MET A 196 -2.15 2.46 27.76
N ALA A 197 -2.24 1.32 28.44
CA ALA A 197 -3.49 0.60 28.62
C ALA A 197 -4.45 1.38 29.53
N ASP A 198 -3.94 2.03 30.57
CA ASP A 198 -4.70 2.86 31.50
C ASP A 198 -5.36 4.06 30.81
N GLN A 199 -4.69 4.70 29.84
CA GLN A 199 -5.29 5.78 29.03
C GLN A 199 -6.54 5.32 28.26
N THR A 200 -6.66 4.01 28.00
CA THR A 200 -7.81 3.42 27.29
C THR A 200 -8.83 2.79 28.24
N GLY A 201 -8.57 2.77 29.55
CA GLY A 201 -9.38 2.05 30.53
C GLY A 201 -9.42 0.54 30.29
N LEU A 202 -8.32 -0.04 29.76
CA LEU A 202 -8.21 -1.46 29.44
C LEU A 202 -7.08 -2.11 30.22
N LYS A 203 -7.19 -3.43 30.46
CA LYS A 203 -6.05 -4.22 30.94
C LYS A 203 -4.98 -4.36 29.86
N ARG A 204 -3.70 -4.43 30.25
CA ARG A 204 -2.52 -4.55 29.36
C ARG A 204 -2.69 -5.56 28.23
N SER A 205 -3.17 -6.77 28.54
CA SER A 205 -3.37 -7.84 27.54
C SER A 205 -4.39 -7.43 26.47
N ARG A 206 -5.53 -6.89 26.88
CA ARG A 206 -6.60 -6.47 25.94
C ARG A 206 -6.17 -5.28 25.11
N PHE A 207 -5.48 -4.30 25.71
CA PHE A 207 -4.88 -3.18 24.97
C PHE A 207 -3.87 -3.67 23.94
N GLY A 208 -2.96 -4.58 24.32
CA GLY A 208 -1.94 -5.12 23.41
C GLY A 208 -2.54 -5.86 22.22
N ILE A 209 -3.58 -6.67 22.45
CA ILE A 209 -4.32 -7.37 21.38
C ILE A 209 -4.98 -6.37 20.44
N LEU A 210 -5.71 -5.38 20.99
CA LEU A 210 -6.40 -4.38 20.17
C LEU A 210 -5.42 -3.49 19.41
N CYS A 211 -4.34 -3.04 20.04
CA CYS A 211 -3.29 -2.26 19.38
C CYS A 211 -2.70 -3.05 18.21
N ARG A 212 -2.34 -4.32 18.40
CA ARG A 212 -1.82 -5.17 17.32
C ARG A 212 -2.85 -5.40 16.22
N SER A 213 -4.11 -5.62 16.58
CA SER A 213 -5.19 -5.75 15.61
C SER A 213 -5.44 -4.47 14.81
N LEU A 214 -5.25 -3.29 15.41
CA LEU A 214 -5.52 -2.00 14.78
C LEU A 214 -4.32 -1.47 13.97
N THR A 215 -3.10 -1.82 14.37
CA THR A 215 -1.87 -1.22 13.81
C THR A 215 -0.98 -2.22 13.09
N GLY A 216 -1.23 -3.53 13.24
CA GLY A 216 -0.33 -4.59 12.80
C GLY A 216 0.89 -4.80 13.72
N GLU A 217 1.09 -3.95 14.72
CA GLU A 217 2.32 -3.86 15.52
C GLU A 217 2.05 -4.03 17.03
N SER A 218 3.04 -4.50 17.79
CA SER A 218 2.94 -4.42 19.26
C SER A 218 2.95 -2.95 19.72
N PRO A 219 2.35 -2.60 20.87
CA PRO A 219 2.36 -1.21 21.35
C PRO A 219 3.76 -0.59 21.46
N GLY A 220 4.75 -1.37 21.90
CA GLY A 220 6.14 -0.90 21.99
C GLY A 220 6.75 -0.66 20.60
N THR A 221 6.47 -1.53 19.64
CA THR A 221 6.89 -1.37 18.24
C THR A 221 6.25 -0.12 17.62
N TYR A 222 4.95 0.07 17.84
CA TYR A 222 4.19 1.21 17.35
C TYR A 222 4.72 2.54 17.92
N LEU A 223 4.94 2.60 19.24
CA LEU A 223 5.54 3.77 19.88
C LEU A 223 6.93 4.06 19.29
N ASN A 224 7.77 3.04 19.16
CA ASN A 224 9.10 3.21 18.56
C ASN A 224 9.00 3.75 17.13
N ARG A 225 8.04 3.28 16.31
CA ARG A 225 7.82 3.80 14.96
C ARG A 225 7.48 5.29 14.97
N LEU A 226 6.60 5.74 15.87
CA LEU A 226 6.27 7.16 16.05
C LEU A 226 7.51 7.98 16.45
N ARG A 227 8.30 7.48 17.39
CA ARG A 227 9.54 8.14 17.84
C ARG A 227 10.58 8.22 16.72
N ILE A 228 10.73 7.17 15.92
CA ILE A 228 11.60 7.18 14.74
C ILE A 228 11.11 8.24 13.74
N ARG A 229 9.81 8.30 13.45
CA ARG A 229 9.22 9.32 12.58
C ARG A 229 9.56 10.75 13.04
N LYS A 230 9.39 11.05 14.34
CA LYS A 230 9.78 12.34 14.94
C LYS A 230 11.29 12.59 14.79
N SER A 231 12.13 11.58 15.07
CA SER A 231 13.58 11.70 15.00
C SER A 231 14.10 12.00 13.59
N ARG A 232 13.50 11.40 12.55
CA ARG A 232 13.86 11.67 11.15
C ARG A 232 13.70 13.14 10.80
N ARG A 233 12.56 13.71 11.20
CA ARG A 233 12.27 15.13 11.00
C ARG A 233 13.33 16.01 11.69
N LEU A 234 13.65 15.72 12.96
CA LEU A 234 14.69 16.45 13.69
C LEU A 234 16.09 16.30 13.09
N LEU A 235 16.44 15.11 12.60
CA LEU A 235 17.72 14.85 11.92
C LEU A 235 17.86 15.63 10.62
N GLN A 236 16.74 15.90 9.93
CA GLN A 236 16.69 16.68 8.70
C GLN A 236 16.62 18.18 8.96
N GLU A 237 15.86 18.63 9.94
CA GLU A 237 15.53 20.05 10.14
C GLU A 237 16.51 20.76 11.10
N THR A 238 17.36 20.03 11.83
CA THR A 238 18.19 20.63 12.89
C THR A 238 19.64 20.16 12.89
N GLU A 239 20.51 20.94 13.55
CA GLU A 239 21.93 20.62 13.81
C GLU A 239 22.15 19.89 15.15
N ARG A 240 21.09 19.62 15.92
CA ARG A 240 21.17 19.02 17.27
C ARG A 240 21.91 17.69 17.25
N THR A 241 22.57 17.28 18.34
CA THR A 241 23.31 16.01 18.31
C THR A 241 22.36 14.82 18.18
N VAL A 242 22.84 13.69 17.65
CA VAL A 242 22.06 12.44 17.55
C VAL A 242 21.59 11.99 18.94
N THR A 243 22.43 12.20 19.95
CA THR A 243 22.13 11.89 21.35
C THR A 243 21.00 12.77 21.89
N ASP A 244 21.01 14.08 21.64
CA ASP A 244 19.93 14.97 22.07
C ASP A 244 18.60 14.57 21.41
N ILE A 245 18.62 14.32 20.10
CA ILE A 245 17.44 13.90 19.34
C ILE A 245 16.87 12.59 19.87
N ALA A 246 17.72 11.64 20.26
CA ALA A 246 17.28 10.38 20.86
C ALA A 246 16.45 10.66 22.12
N PHE A 247 16.94 11.53 23.00
CA PHE A 247 16.25 11.89 24.24
C PHE A 247 14.97 12.70 23.99
N ASP A 248 14.96 13.66 23.04
CA ASP A 248 13.75 14.41 22.68
C ASP A 248 12.65 13.55 22.05
N CYS A 249 13.04 12.40 21.50
CA CYS A 249 12.12 11.42 20.95
C CYS A 249 11.71 10.39 22.01
N GLY A 250 12.11 10.53 23.27
CA GLY A 250 11.71 9.66 24.37
C GLY A 250 12.47 8.34 24.46
N PHE A 251 13.61 8.19 23.77
CA PHE A 251 14.48 7.03 23.98
C PHE A 251 15.30 7.18 25.26
N SER A 252 15.43 6.08 26.02
CA SER A 252 16.19 6.05 27.26
C SER A 252 17.71 6.06 27.06
N SER A 253 18.19 5.79 25.85
CA SER A 253 19.61 5.87 25.50
C SER A 253 19.81 6.07 24.01
N SER A 254 20.91 6.74 23.65
CA SER A 254 21.32 6.95 22.25
C SER A 254 21.66 5.64 21.54
N GLN A 255 22.16 4.64 22.26
CA GLN A 255 22.52 3.33 21.72
C GLN A 255 21.27 2.52 21.35
N TYR A 256 20.25 2.53 22.23
CA TYR A 256 18.97 1.89 21.92
C TYR A 256 18.27 2.59 20.76
N PHE A 257 18.30 3.93 20.74
CA PHE A 257 17.81 4.71 19.61
C PHE A 257 18.47 4.31 18.29
N ALA A 258 19.81 4.30 18.21
CA ALA A 258 20.52 3.97 16.97
C ALA A 258 20.15 2.57 16.45
N LYS A 259 20.08 1.57 17.35
CA LYS A 259 19.64 0.21 17.02
C LYS A 259 18.22 0.19 16.42
N ILE A 260 17.27 0.85 17.07
CA ILE A 260 15.87 0.90 16.61
C ILE A 260 15.76 1.71 15.32
N PHE A 261 16.46 2.83 15.20
CA PHE A 261 16.47 3.66 14.00
C PHE A 261 16.97 2.86 12.79
N ARG A 262 18.08 2.14 12.93
CA ARG A 262 18.58 1.25 11.88
C ARG A 262 17.63 0.12 11.55
N GLN A 263 16.94 -0.45 12.53
CA GLN A 263 15.93 -1.47 12.28
C GLN A 263 14.76 -0.94 11.42
N PHE A 264 14.33 0.31 11.66
CA PHE A 264 13.23 0.92 10.92
C PHE A 264 13.65 1.59 9.60
N GLN A 265 14.88 2.08 9.49
CA GLN A 265 15.35 2.91 8.35
C GLN A 265 16.43 2.23 7.51
N GLY A 266 16.91 1.04 7.91
CA GLY A 266 18.00 0.33 7.26
C GLY A 266 19.40 0.88 7.54
N HIS A 267 19.52 2.13 8.00
CA HIS A 267 20.80 2.84 8.17
C HIS A 267 20.90 3.56 9.52
N GLU A 268 22.12 3.91 9.93
CA GLU A 268 22.36 4.64 11.19
C GLU A 268 21.88 6.10 11.12
N PRO A 269 21.44 6.72 12.24
CA PRO A 269 20.96 8.11 12.28
C PRO A 269 21.93 9.14 11.70
N THR A 270 23.24 8.96 11.94
CA THR A 270 24.30 9.85 11.43
C THR A 270 24.40 9.77 9.91
N HIS A 271 24.30 8.56 9.34
CA HIS A 271 24.27 8.33 7.90
C HIS A 271 23.02 8.96 7.27
N TYR A 272 21.87 8.79 7.91
CA TYR A 272 20.60 9.39 7.49
C TYR A 272 20.68 10.93 7.37
N ARG A 273 21.25 11.58 8.38
CA ARG A 273 21.47 13.04 8.38
C ARG A 273 22.38 13.46 7.23
N ARG A 274 23.51 12.77 7.05
CA ARG A 274 24.48 13.12 6.00
C ARG A 274 23.83 13.06 4.62
N MET A 275 23.14 11.98 4.30
CA MET A 275 22.41 11.86 3.02
C MET A 275 21.37 12.96 2.83
N SER A 276 20.62 13.28 3.88
CA SER A 276 19.60 14.34 3.82
C SER A 276 20.20 15.73 3.56
N ARG A 277 21.43 15.99 4.05
CA ARG A 277 22.16 17.24 3.76
C ARG A 277 22.74 17.25 2.36
N GLU A 278 23.36 16.15 1.94
CA GLU A 278 23.90 16.00 0.59
C GLU A 278 22.82 16.18 -0.49
N GLN A 279 21.58 15.75 -0.22
CA GLN A 279 20.41 16.04 -1.07
C GLN A 279 20.03 17.53 -1.12
N ARG A 280 20.12 18.26 0.00
CA ARG A 280 19.79 19.70 0.05
C ARG A 280 20.87 20.59 -0.54
N GLU A 281 22.13 20.16 -0.44
CA GLU A 281 23.31 20.89 -0.90
C GLU A 281 23.72 20.55 -2.34
N GLY A 282 23.06 19.58 -2.97
CA GLY A 282 23.41 19.06 -4.30
C GLY A 282 23.17 20.04 -5.44
N LYS A 283 24.23 20.77 -5.82
CA LYS A 283 24.55 21.15 -7.20
C LYS A 283 25.98 20.68 -7.51
N GLY A 284 26.17 19.62 -8.29
CA GLY A 284 27.53 19.22 -8.70
C GLY A 284 27.59 17.93 -9.52
N ILE A 285 28.66 17.79 -10.33
CA ILE A 285 28.89 16.61 -11.18
C ILE A 285 29.08 15.37 -10.28
N HIS A 286 28.30 14.31 -10.53
CA HIS A 286 28.43 13.02 -9.85
C HIS A 286 29.55 12.17 -10.49
N TYR A 287 30.11 11.22 -9.75
CA TYR A 287 31.07 10.25 -10.32
C TYR A 287 30.60 8.81 -10.10
N LEU A 288 30.56 8.01 -11.17
CA LEU A 288 30.41 6.55 -11.06
C LEU A 288 31.79 5.94 -10.82
N LYS A 289 32.03 5.42 -9.61
CA LYS A 289 33.28 4.75 -9.23
C LYS A 289 33.14 3.25 -9.42
N GLY A 290 34.04 2.68 -10.22
CA GLY A 290 34.10 1.23 -10.46
C GLY A 290 34.62 0.44 -9.25
N ASP A 291 33.93 -0.63 -8.89
CA ASP A 291 34.46 -1.75 -8.13
C ASP A 291 34.84 -2.86 -9.13
N THR A 292 36.12 -2.89 -9.51
CA THR A 292 36.67 -3.84 -10.48
C THR A 292 36.54 -5.29 -10.04
N ALA A 293 36.42 -5.57 -8.74
CA ALA A 293 36.23 -6.93 -8.24
C ALA A 293 34.77 -7.41 -8.42
N ARG A 294 33.80 -6.50 -8.39
CA ARG A 294 32.36 -6.84 -8.45
C ARG A 294 31.71 -6.55 -9.81
N THR A 295 32.43 -5.94 -10.74
CA THR A 295 31.90 -5.44 -12.01
C THR A 295 30.69 -4.52 -11.76
N VAL A 296 30.77 -3.62 -10.78
CA VAL A 296 29.69 -2.65 -10.49
C VAL A 296 30.28 -1.26 -10.49
N ALA A 297 29.55 -0.27 -11.00
CA ALA A 297 29.91 1.13 -10.83
C ALA A 297 28.80 1.86 -10.08
N PHE A 298 29.11 2.39 -8.90
CA PHE A 298 28.16 3.14 -8.08
C PHE A 298 28.47 4.64 -8.15
N ALA A 299 27.41 5.44 -8.11
CA ALA A 299 27.54 6.86 -7.88
C ALA A 299 28.20 7.13 -6.54
N ASP A 300 29.03 8.17 -6.51
CA ASP A 300 29.74 8.63 -5.32
C ASP A 300 28.83 9.36 -4.32
N ARG A 301 27.58 9.62 -4.71
CA ARG A 301 26.49 10.07 -3.84
C ARG A 301 25.30 9.12 -3.89
N GLU A 302 24.63 9.00 -2.75
CA GLU A 302 23.42 8.19 -2.57
C GLU A 302 22.16 9.04 -2.86
N VAL A 303 21.09 8.39 -3.33
CA VAL A 303 19.75 9.01 -3.38
C VAL A 303 19.05 8.74 -2.05
N GLY A 304 18.66 9.80 -1.37
CA GLY A 304 17.92 9.71 -0.12
C GLY A 304 16.44 9.39 -0.34
N SER A 305 15.57 10.04 0.44
CA SER A 305 14.11 9.86 0.39
C SER A 305 13.44 10.90 -0.50
N GLY A 306 12.16 10.72 -0.79
CA GLY A 306 11.34 11.63 -1.59
C GLY A 306 11.36 11.32 -3.08
N ASP A 307 11.04 12.33 -3.88
CA ASP A 307 11.03 12.23 -5.34
C ASP A 307 12.45 12.24 -5.90
N PHE A 308 12.69 11.41 -6.91
CA PHE A 308 13.97 11.34 -7.60
C PHE A 308 13.79 10.85 -9.05
N SER A 309 14.76 11.16 -9.90
CA SER A 309 14.88 10.58 -11.25
C SER A 309 16.28 10.04 -11.47
N ILE A 310 16.39 8.90 -12.15
CA ILE A 310 17.65 8.33 -12.61
C ILE A 310 17.47 7.98 -14.07
N GLU A 311 18.41 8.40 -14.89
CA GLU A 311 18.41 8.12 -16.32
C GLU A 311 19.79 7.61 -16.72
N CYS A 312 19.85 6.49 -17.43
CA CYS A 312 21.10 6.06 -18.05
C CYS A 312 20.85 5.66 -19.50
N VAL A 313 21.78 6.05 -20.37
CA VAL A 313 21.80 5.65 -21.77
C VAL A 313 22.92 4.63 -21.92
N LEU A 314 22.54 3.40 -22.27
CA LEU A 314 23.43 2.26 -22.38
C LEU A 314 23.43 1.74 -23.82
N MET A 315 24.57 1.25 -24.27
CA MET A 315 24.71 0.47 -25.51
C MET A 315 25.34 -0.88 -25.16
N LEU A 316 24.80 -1.95 -25.74
CA LEU A 316 25.32 -3.31 -25.54
C LEU A 316 25.90 -3.81 -26.86
N ASP A 317 27.17 -4.23 -26.85
CA ASP A 317 27.83 -4.76 -28.05
C ASP A 317 27.32 -6.17 -28.40
N ARG A 318 26.89 -6.93 -27.40
CA ARG A 318 26.30 -8.27 -27.54
C ARG A 318 25.17 -8.45 -26.53
N LEU A 319 23.98 -8.86 -26.96
CA LEU A 319 22.84 -9.17 -26.11
C LEU A 319 22.95 -10.59 -25.54
N GLY A 320 23.36 -11.55 -26.37
CA GLY A 320 23.47 -12.96 -25.98
C GLY A 320 24.52 -13.17 -24.87
N GLY A 321 24.06 -13.26 -23.62
CA GLY A 321 24.93 -13.41 -22.44
C GLY A 321 25.22 -12.13 -21.67
N THR A 322 24.64 -10.99 -22.07
CA THR A 322 24.80 -9.72 -21.37
C THR A 322 23.61 -9.39 -20.48
N ALA A 323 23.78 -9.55 -19.16
CA ALA A 323 22.93 -8.86 -18.20
C ALA A 323 23.39 -7.40 -18.09
N ALA A 324 22.46 -6.46 -18.02
CA ALA A 324 22.71 -5.06 -17.71
C ALA A 324 21.55 -4.52 -16.89
N SER A 325 21.83 -3.89 -15.75
CA SER A 325 20.82 -3.41 -14.82
C SER A 325 21.25 -2.11 -14.15
N LEU A 326 20.25 -1.29 -13.86
CA LEU A 326 20.33 -0.22 -12.89
C LEU A 326 20.07 -0.82 -11.51
N GLU A 327 21.05 -0.70 -10.61
CA GLU A 327 20.93 -1.06 -9.20
C GLU A 327 20.57 0.19 -8.40
N PHE A 328 19.58 0.10 -7.51
CA PHE A 328 19.09 1.21 -6.68
C PHE A 328 18.50 0.65 -5.39
N GLY A 329 18.99 1.05 -4.22
CA GLY A 329 18.35 0.70 -2.94
C GLY A 329 18.15 -0.80 -2.71
N GLY A 330 19.10 -1.62 -3.15
CA GLY A 330 19.01 -3.08 -3.10
C GLY A 330 18.13 -3.71 -4.19
N ASP A 331 17.40 -2.89 -4.96
CA ASP A 331 16.61 -3.28 -6.12
C ASP A 331 17.43 -3.23 -7.40
N ARG A 332 17.01 -4.02 -8.40
CA ARG A 332 17.58 -4.01 -9.76
C ARG A 332 16.47 -3.97 -10.80
N PHE A 333 16.64 -3.08 -11.76
CA PHE A 333 15.85 -3.02 -12.98
C PHE A 333 16.77 -3.18 -14.18
N GLY A 334 16.56 -4.22 -14.97
CA GLY A 334 17.50 -4.53 -16.04
C GLY A 334 16.98 -5.45 -17.12
N PHE A 335 17.92 -5.90 -17.92
CA PHE A 335 17.72 -6.81 -19.04
C PHE A 335 18.57 -8.06 -18.84
N ASP A 336 17.94 -9.23 -19.05
CA ASP A 336 18.62 -10.52 -19.11
C ASP A 336 18.81 -10.95 -20.57
N GLY A 337 20.06 -10.89 -21.01
CA GLY A 337 20.53 -11.31 -22.33
C GLY A 337 20.36 -12.78 -22.68
N ARG A 338 20.28 -13.68 -21.70
CA ARG A 338 20.06 -15.11 -21.94
C ARG A 338 18.58 -15.40 -22.18
N GLU A 339 17.71 -14.76 -21.42
CA GLU A 339 16.26 -14.96 -21.54
C GLU A 339 15.61 -14.04 -22.59
N GLY A 340 16.30 -12.97 -23.00
CA GLY A 340 15.75 -11.98 -23.91
C GLY A 340 14.60 -11.18 -23.29
N ARG A 341 14.63 -10.96 -21.97
CA ARG A 341 13.55 -10.33 -21.19
C ARG A 341 14.05 -9.27 -20.24
N LEU A 342 13.18 -8.35 -19.87
CA LEU A 342 13.44 -7.43 -18.77
C LEU A 342 13.22 -8.14 -17.44
N PHE A 343 13.86 -7.64 -16.40
CA PHE A 343 13.69 -8.18 -15.05
C PHE A 343 13.64 -7.09 -13.98
N LEU A 344 12.98 -7.45 -12.89
CA LEU A 344 12.98 -6.74 -11.61
C LEU A 344 13.32 -7.73 -10.51
N GLU A 345 14.12 -7.30 -9.54
CA GLU A 345 14.47 -8.09 -8.35
C GLU A 345 14.92 -7.17 -7.21
N GLY A 346 14.91 -7.66 -5.97
CA GLY A 346 15.47 -6.97 -4.81
C GLY A 346 14.49 -6.81 -3.65
N GLU A 347 14.78 -5.88 -2.74
CA GLU A 347 14.00 -5.69 -1.50
C GLU A 347 12.52 -5.35 -1.77
N THR A 348 12.24 -4.57 -2.81
CA THR A 348 10.88 -4.15 -3.18
C THR A 348 10.19 -5.19 -4.05
N PHE A 349 10.96 -5.90 -4.91
CA PHE A 349 10.41 -6.76 -5.96
C PHE A 349 10.49 -8.26 -5.63
N GLY A 350 11.22 -8.65 -4.59
CA GLY A 350 11.47 -10.04 -4.21
C GLY A 350 12.44 -10.74 -5.17
N ASP A 351 12.18 -12.03 -5.40
CA ASP A 351 12.94 -12.85 -6.35
C ASP A 351 12.88 -12.27 -7.77
N ILE A 352 13.80 -12.70 -8.64
CA ILE A 352 13.86 -12.27 -10.04
C ILE A 352 12.55 -12.55 -10.76
N GLN A 353 11.93 -11.49 -11.27
CA GLN A 353 10.74 -11.53 -12.10
C GLN A 353 11.08 -11.11 -13.53
N HIS A 354 11.09 -12.08 -14.46
CA HIS A 354 11.26 -11.78 -15.88
C HIS A 354 9.94 -11.43 -16.56
N PHE A 355 9.89 -10.28 -17.23
CA PHE A 355 8.71 -9.81 -17.94
C PHE A 355 9.11 -9.15 -19.26
N GLN A 356 8.18 -9.21 -20.23
CA GLN A 356 8.28 -8.56 -21.54
C GLN A 356 9.52 -8.92 -22.37
N ARG A 357 9.34 -9.33 -23.62
CA ARG A 357 10.48 -9.58 -24.51
C ARG A 357 11.18 -8.25 -24.85
N SER A 358 12.50 -8.22 -24.73
CA SER A 358 13.33 -7.04 -25.00
C SER A 358 13.54 -6.75 -26.48
N GLY A 359 13.29 -7.75 -27.35
CA GLY A 359 13.59 -7.69 -28.80
C GLY A 359 12.90 -6.57 -29.58
N SER A 360 11.95 -5.85 -28.97
CA SER A 360 11.34 -4.65 -29.55
C SER A 360 11.96 -3.32 -29.07
N VAL A 361 12.86 -3.33 -28.08
CA VAL A 361 13.37 -2.12 -27.42
C VAL A 361 14.90 -2.10 -27.26
N ILE A 362 15.56 -3.25 -27.08
CA ILE A 362 17.02 -3.31 -26.93
C ILE A 362 17.63 -4.05 -28.12
N ARG A 363 18.61 -3.43 -28.79
CA ARG A 363 19.31 -3.99 -29.96
C ARG A 363 20.81 -3.84 -29.78
N GLU A 364 21.58 -4.84 -30.21
CA GLU A 364 23.05 -4.78 -30.22
C GLU A 364 23.53 -3.54 -30.98
N GLY A 365 24.54 -2.87 -30.44
CA GLY A 365 25.15 -1.66 -31.00
C GLY A 365 24.25 -0.42 -31.02
N ASN A 366 23.01 -0.49 -30.53
CA ASN A 366 22.10 0.65 -30.46
C ASN A 366 21.95 1.14 -29.01
N PRO A 367 22.13 2.44 -28.74
CA PRO A 367 21.85 2.99 -27.43
C PRO A 367 20.36 2.89 -27.10
N PHE A 368 20.05 2.63 -25.83
CA PHE A 368 18.71 2.69 -25.27
C PHE A 368 18.76 3.40 -23.92
N ARG A 369 17.68 4.09 -23.59
CA ARG A 369 17.53 4.86 -22.36
C ARG A 369 16.75 4.06 -21.33
N LEU A 370 17.37 3.73 -20.21
CA LEU A 370 16.68 3.29 -19.00
C LEU A 370 16.36 4.52 -18.14
N ARG A 371 15.13 4.62 -17.65
CA ARG A 371 14.71 5.65 -16.70
C ARG A 371 14.02 5.01 -15.51
N LEU A 372 14.38 5.44 -14.31
CA LEU A 372 13.70 5.11 -13.06
C LEU A 372 13.31 6.41 -12.37
N GLU A 373 12.09 6.50 -11.86
CA GLU A 373 11.58 7.72 -11.23
C GLU A 373 10.63 7.38 -10.10
N ARG A 374 10.79 8.05 -8.95
CA ARG A 374 9.76 8.12 -7.91
C ARG A 374 9.16 9.52 -7.91
N LYS A 375 7.84 9.59 -8.05
CA LYS A 375 7.10 10.86 -8.03
C LYS A 375 5.81 10.72 -7.24
N SER A 376 5.66 11.51 -6.18
CA SER A 376 4.46 11.50 -5.31
C SER A 376 4.09 10.10 -4.80
N GLY A 377 5.09 9.26 -4.50
CA GLY A 377 4.90 7.88 -4.02
C GLY A 377 4.63 6.83 -5.10
N ALA A 378 4.67 7.18 -6.38
CA ALA A 378 4.68 6.20 -7.47
C ALA A 378 6.12 5.96 -7.93
N LEU A 379 6.63 4.73 -7.82
CA LEU A 379 7.90 4.30 -8.41
C LEU A 379 7.63 3.66 -9.77
N SER A 380 8.28 4.18 -10.80
CA SER A 380 8.13 3.68 -12.17
C SER A 380 9.47 3.52 -12.87
N GLY A 381 9.54 2.55 -13.76
CA GLY A 381 10.69 2.36 -14.65
C GLY A 381 10.25 2.29 -16.09
N GLY A 382 11.11 2.73 -17.00
CA GLY A 382 10.84 2.85 -18.42
C GLY A 382 12.06 2.59 -19.29
N ILE A 383 11.81 2.23 -20.54
CA ILE A 383 12.84 2.13 -21.60
C ILE A 383 12.41 2.97 -22.80
N ASP A 384 13.29 3.84 -23.30
CA ASP A 384 13.05 4.73 -24.44
C ASP A 384 11.73 5.51 -24.34
N GLY A 385 11.45 6.01 -23.14
CA GLY A 385 10.24 6.79 -22.84
C GLY A 385 8.97 5.95 -22.66
N ARG A 386 9.01 4.63 -22.89
CA ARG A 386 7.90 3.73 -22.60
C ARG A 386 7.99 3.23 -21.17
N LYS A 387 6.98 3.52 -20.36
CA LYS A 387 6.86 2.99 -18.99
C LYS A 387 6.62 1.49 -19.05
N VAL A 388 7.41 0.72 -18.30
CA VAL A 388 7.35 -0.76 -18.27
C VAL A 388 6.77 -1.29 -16.97
N PHE A 389 6.94 -0.56 -15.87
CA PHE A 389 6.28 -0.87 -14.61
C PHE A 389 5.96 0.42 -13.85
N GLU A 390 4.96 0.32 -12.97
CA GLU A 390 4.62 1.32 -11.98
C GLU A 390 4.08 0.61 -10.75
N ILE A 391 4.62 0.96 -9.58
CA ILE A 391 4.15 0.46 -8.30
C ILE A 391 4.04 1.63 -7.32
N GLN A 392 3.19 1.48 -6.31
CA GLN A 392 3.23 2.38 -5.17
C GLN A 392 4.47 2.08 -4.32
N ASP A 393 5.21 3.12 -3.96
CA ASP A 393 6.41 3.08 -3.13
C ASP A 393 6.27 4.09 -1.99
N ASP A 394 6.97 3.86 -0.89
CA ASP A 394 6.96 4.77 0.25
C ASP A 394 7.87 5.98 -0.05
N PRO A 395 7.36 7.22 -0.12
CA PRO A 395 8.20 8.41 -0.29
C PRO A 395 9.25 8.53 0.81
N GLU A 396 8.99 7.96 1.98
CA GLU A 396 9.90 7.93 3.10
C GLU A 396 11.01 6.87 2.97
N ARG A 397 10.93 5.92 2.03
CA ARG A 397 11.99 4.90 1.78
C ARG A 397 13.24 5.55 1.19
N LEU A 398 14.40 5.24 1.77
CA LEU A 398 15.71 5.65 1.25
C LEU A 398 16.11 4.73 0.09
N VAL A 399 16.61 5.30 -1.00
CA VAL A 399 17.11 4.54 -2.16
C VAL A 399 18.61 4.26 -2.07
N GLY A 400 19.35 4.92 -1.18
CA GLY A 400 20.77 4.64 -0.96
C GLY A 400 21.61 4.72 -2.24
N LYS A 401 22.55 3.78 -2.42
CA LYS A 401 23.45 3.77 -3.58
C LYS A 401 22.72 3.41 -4.86
N ILE A 402 23.13 4.06 -5.94
CA ILE A 402 22.68 3.78 -7.30
C ILE A 402 23.89 3.46 -8.17
N GLY A 403 23.73 2.48 -9.04
CA GLY A 403 24.82 2.06 -9.91
C GLY A 403 24.39 1.22 -11.10
N LEU A 404 25.38 0.78 -11.87
CA LEU A 404 25.22 -0.11 -13.02
C LEU A 404 25.86 -1.47 -12.73
N ARG A 405 25.14 -2.55 -13.07
CA ARG A 405 25.59 -3.92 -12.85
C ARG A 405 25.15 -4.89 -13.96
N PRO A 406 26.03 -5.79 -14.42
CA PRO A 406 27.48 -5.65 -14.40
C PRO A 406 27.92 -4.44 -15.24
N LEU A 407 29.07 -3.85 -14.93
CA LEU A 407 29.83 -2.98 -15.82
C LEU A 407 31.07 -3.76 -16.27
N ARG A 408 31.04 -4.25 -17.51
CA ARG A 408 32.07 -5.13 -18.09
C ARG A 408 32.23 -4.87 -19.59
N ASN A 409 33.25 -5.50 -20.19
CA ASN A 409 33.50 -5.44 -21.63
C ASN A 409 32.21 -5.80 -22.40
N GLY A 410 31.75 -4.89 -23.26
CA GLY A 410 30.51 -5.04 -24.04
C GLY A 410 29.34 -4.17 -23.57
N ILE A 411 29.49 -3.39 -22.48
CA ILE A 411 28.50 -2.39 -22.02
C ILE A 411 29.15 -1.01 -22.10
N ARG A 412 28.61 -0.14 -22.95
CA ARG A 412 29.03 1.25 -23.06
C ARG A 412 27.98 2.15 -22.43
N VAL A 413 28.40 3.01 -21.51
CA VAL A 413 27.54 4.01 -20.88
C VAL A 413 27.75 5.33 -21.61
N GLU A 414 26.73 5.82 -22.31
CA GLU A 414 26.80 7.09 -23.04
C GLU A 414 26.51 8.28 -22.12
N SER A 415 25.55 8.10 -21.21
CA SER A 415 25.26 9.08 -20.17
C SER A 415 24.63 8.42 -18.96
N PHE A 416 24.84 9.03 -17.81
CA PHE A 416 24.18 8.67 -16.57
C PHE A 416 23.79 9.96 -15.86
N ARG A 417 22.57 10.05 -15.36
CA ARG A 417 22.05 11.21 -14.66
C ARG A 417 21.29 10.79 -13.40
N ILE A 418 21.43 11.60 -12.37
CA ILE A 418 20.68 11.49 -11.12
C ILE A 418 20.05 12.86 -10.88
N ASN A 419 18.72 12.93 -10.77
CA ASN A 419 17.96 14.17 -10.64
C ASN A 419 18.35 15.22 -11.69
N ASP A 420 18.47 14.78 -12.94
CA ASP A 420 18.92 15.56 -14.11
C ASP A 420 20.38 16.07 -14.06
N GLU A 421 21.14 15.79 -12.99
CA GLU A 421 22.57 16.10 -12.89
C GLU A 421 23.43 14.99 -13.51
N PRO A 422 24.46 15.31 -14.32
CA PRO A 422 25.29 14.32 -14.97
C PRO A 422 26.21 13.59 -13.98
N ALA A 423 26.33 12.27 -14.16
CA ALA A 423 27.32 11.43 -13.52
C ALA A 423 28.37 10.96 -14.54
N VAL A 424 29.65 11.22 -14.23
CA VAL A 424 30.80 10.89 -15.07
C VAL A 424 31.40 9.57 -14.61
N LEU A 425 31.62 8.62 -15.53
CA LEU A 425 32.40 7.42 -15.22
C LEU A 425 33.86 7.80 -15.00
N LYS A 426 34.42 7.39 -13.86
CA LYS A 426 35.84 7.56 -13.52
C LYS A 426 36.53 6.22 -13.32
#